data_AF-A0A2N1KNP6-F1
#
_entry.id   AF-A0A2N1KNP6-F1
#
_cell.length_a   1.000
_cell.length_b   1.000
_cell.length_c   1.000
_cell.angle_alpha   90.00
_cell.angle_beta   90.00
_cell.angle_gamma   90.00
#
_symmetry.space_group_name_H-M   'P 1'
#
loop_
_entity.id
_entity.type
_entity.pdbx_description
1 polymer ?
#
loop_
_entity_poly.entity_id
_entity_poly.type
_entity_poly.pdbx_seq_one_letter_code
_entity_poly.pdbx_strand_id
1 'polypeptide(L)' 'MKNYFKYINTLFVVIPMTLIMAFVGLMRNYGFGPDWGMKFLKAWSVMLPVAYGAAFLIIPNARKLAEKVTNKW' A
#
# COMPACT_ATOMS: atom_id res chain seq x y z
N MET A 1 2.38 1.12 27.02
CA MET A 1 1.57 0.06 26.35
C MET A 1 0.56 0.58 25.30
N LYS A 2 0.71 1.79 24.73
CA LYS A 2 -0.21 2.36 23.71
C LYS A 2 0.37 2.44 22.28
N ASN A 3 1.68 2.24 22.11
CA ASN A 3 2.38 2.53 20.85
C ASN A 3 2.35 1.38 19.81
N TYR A 4 2.14 0.12 20.23
CA TYR A 4 2.03 -1.01 19.30
C TYR A 4 0.69 -1.04 18.54
N PHE A 5 -0.40 -0.58 19.17
CA PHE A 5 -1.72 -0.54 18.54
C PHE A 5 -1.77 0.27 17.25
N LYS A 6 -0.98 1.35 17.17
CA LYS A 6 -0.97 2.21 15.98
C LYS A 6 -0.35 1.51 14.77
N TYR A 7 0.77 0.81 14.96
CA TYR A 7 1.40 0.00 13.89
C TYR A 7 0.56 -1.21 13.52
N ILE A 8 -0.05 -1.89 14.49
CA ILE A 8 -0.94 -3.03 14.25
C ILE A 8 -2.16 -2.58 13.45
N ASN A 9 -2.81 -1.46 13.79
CA ASN A 9 -3.93 -0.94 13.00
C ASN A 9 -3.51 -0.56 11.58
N THR A 10 -2.36 0.09 11.38
CA THR A 10 -1.90 0.44 10.03
C THR A 10 -1.56 -0.80 9.22
N LEU A 11 -0.89 -1.80 9.80
CA LEU A 11 -0.63 -3.10 9.17
C LEU A 11 -1.96 -3.79 8.77
N PHE A 12 -2.92 -3.86 9.68
CA PHE A 12 -4.21 -4.50 9.44
C PHE A 12 -5.09 -3.77 8.41
N VAL A 13 -4.89 -2.48 8.17
CA VAL A 13 -5.62 -1.73 7.14
C VAL A 13 -4.89 -1.78 5.79
N VAL A 14 -3.56 -1.68 5.78
CA VAL A 14 -2.74 -1.67 4.56
C VAL A 14 -2.74 -3.04 3.89
N ILE A 15 -2.71 -4.13 4.67
CA ILE A 15 -2.76 -5.50 4.14
C ILE A 15 -4.01 -5.73 3.27
N PRO A 16 -5.26 -5.59 3.76
CA PRO A 16 -6.46 -5.82 2.95
C PRO A 16 -6.60 -4.80 1.82
N MET A 17 -6.20 -3.54 2.02
CA MET A 17 -6.26 -2.51 0.96
C MET A 17 -5.36 -2.87 -0.23
N THR A 18 -4.13 -3.31 0.04
CA THR A 18 -3.17 -3.74 -1.00
C THR A 18 -3.59 -5.07 -1.63
N LEU A 19 -4.17 -5.99 -0.85
CA LEU A 19 -4.70 -7.26 -1.34
C LEU A 19 -5.84 -7.05 -2.34
N ILE A 20 -6.81 -6.21 -2.00
CA ILE A 20 -7.95 -5.89 -2.88
C ILE A 20 -7.47 -5.21 -4.16
N MET A 21 -6.57 -4.23 -4.05
CA MET A 21 -6.01 -3.52 -5.23
C MET A 21 -5.22 -4.47 -6.13
N ALA A 22 -4.37 -5.32 -5.57
CA ALA A 22 -3.62 -6.32 -6.34
C ALA A 22 -4.55 -7.34 -7.01
N PHE A 23 -5.61 -7.76 -6.31
CA PHE A 23 -6.58 -8.74 -6.79
C PHE A 23 -7.36 -8.19 -7.99
N VAL A 24 -7.96 -7.00 -7.84
CA VAL A 24 -8.70 -6.32 -8.90
C VAL A 24 -7.80 -5.97 -10.08
N GLY A 25 -6.60 -5.46 -9.82
CA GLY A 25 -5.63 -5.09 -10.86
C GLY A 25 -5.22 -6.29 -11.72
N LEU A 26 -4.91 -7.42 -11.10
CA LEU A 26 -4.52 -8.64 -11.83
C LEU A 26 -5.68 -9.32 -12.53
N MET A 27 -6.88 -9.37 -11.93
CA MET A 27 -8.08 -9.85 -12.62
C MET A 27 -8.35 -9.04 -13.89
N ARG A 28 -8.28 -7.69 -13.79
CA ARG A 28 -8.57 -6.81 -14.92
C ARG A 28 -7.53 -6.90 -16.04
N ASN A 29 -6.25 -7.03 -15.70
CA ASN A 29 -5.17 -6.99 -16.69
C ASN A 29 -4.82 -8.36 -17.29
N TYR A 30 -4.92 -9.44 -16.50
CA TYR A 30 -4.43 -10.76 -16.90
C TYR A 30 -5.53 -11.84 -16.94
N GLY A 31 -6.71 -11.60 -16.35
CA GLY A 31 -7.76 -12.61 -16.22
C GLY A 31 -7.38 -13.79 -15.32
N PHE A 32 -8.32 -14.72 -15.07
CA PHE A 32 -8.07 -15.93 -14.27
C PHE A 32 -7.36 -17.03 -15.09
N GLY A 33 -6.11 -16.77 -15.48
CA GLY A 33 -5.24 -17.81 -16.04
C GLY A 33 -4.78 -18.83 -14.98
N PRO A 34 -4.24 -19.98 -15.40
CA PRO A 34 -3.77 -21.04 -14.48
C PRO A 34 -2.71 -20.55 -13.48
N ASP A 35 -1.88 -19.59 -13.89
CA ASP A 35 -0.84 -18.99 -13.03
C ASP A 35 -1.29 -17.74 -12.28
N TRP A 36 -2.58 -17.35 -12.37
CA TRP A 36 -3.05 -16.07 -11.85
C TRP A 36 -2.81 -15.95 -10.35
N GLY A 37 -3.12 -16.99 -9.56
CA GLY A 37 -2.90 -16.99 -8.12
C GLY A 37 -1.41 -16.92 -7.73
N MET A 38 -0.55 -17.60 -8.49
CA MET A 38 0.90 -17.59 -8.28
C MET A 38 1.52 -16.23 -8.62
N LYS A 39 1.09 -15.63 -9.74
CA LYS A 39 1.48 -14.27 -10.15
C LYS A 39 0.96 -13.23 -9.17
N PHE A 40 -0.25 -13.42 -8.63
CA PHE A 40 -0.84 -12.58 -7.59
C PHE A 40 -0.02 -12.57 -6.32
N LEU A 41 0.25 -13.74 -5.73
CA LEU A 41 1.03 -13.84 -4.49
C LEU A 41 2.45 -13.29 -4.68
N LYS A 42 3.09 -13.59 -5.81
CA LYS A 42 4.44 -13.12 -6.12
C LYS A 42 4.47 -11.60 -6.29
N ALA A 43 3.55 -11.02 -7.05
CA ALA A 43 3.46 -9.57 -7.23
C ALA A 43 3.12 -8.85 -5.92
N TRP A 44 2.14 -9.35 -5.17
CA TRP A 44 1.71 -8.77 -3.90
C TRP A 44 2.82 -8.79 -2.84
N SER A 45 3.56 -9.91 -2.72
CA SER A 45 4.68 -10.02 -1.77
C SER A 45 5.83 -9.06 -2.10
N VAL A 46 6.12 -8.82 -3.38
CA VAL A 46 7.13 -7.85 -3.82
C VAL A 46 6.65 -6.40 -3.62
N MET A 47 5.34 -6.14 -3.75
CA MET A 47 4.76 -4.80 -3.55
C MET A 47 4.78 -4.34 -2.10
N LEU A 48 4.67 -5.24 -1.11
CA LEU A 48 4.69 -4.86 0.30
C LEU A 48 5.94 -4.05 0.71
N PRO A 49 7.18 -4.55 0.53
CA PRO A 49 8.38 -3.78 0.89
C PRO A 49 8.52 -2.49 0.09
N VAL A 50 8.11 -2.48 -1.19
CA VAL A 50 8.10 -1.29 -2.04
C VAL A 50 7.13 -0.24 -1.50
N ALA A 51 5.92 -0.66 -1.08
CA ALA A 51 4.92 0.22 -0.49
C ALA A 51 5.39 0.80 0.85
N TYR A 52 6.06 0.02 1.70
CA TYR A 52 6.69 0.53 2.93
C TYR A 52 7.78 1.57 2.64
N GLY A 53 8.66 1.31 1.66
CA GLY A 53 9.67 2.28 1.24
C GLY A 53 9.07 3.56 0.66
N ALA A 54 8.08 3.42 -0.22
CA ALA A 54 7.34 4.54 -0.80
C ALA A 54 6.60 5.36 0.27
N ALA A 55 5.92 4.71 1.22
CA ALA A 55 5.25 5.41 2.32
C ALA A 55 6.24 6.23 3.15
N PHE A 56 7.43 5.69 3.42
CA PHE A 56 8.46 6.40 4.17
C PHE A 56 8.97 7.65 3.45
N LEU A 57 9.03 7.62 2.11
CA LEU A 57 9.40 8.79 1.29
C LEU A 57 8.23 9.77 1.09
N ILE A 58 7.03 9.26 0.87
CA ILE A 58 5.83 10.06 0.56
C ILE A 58 5.32 10.79 1.79
N ILE A 59 5.26 10.16 2.98
CA ILE A 59 4.73 10.80 4.19
C ILE A 59 5.41 12.15 4.52
N PRO A 60 6.76 12.27 4.58
CA PRO A 60 7.40 13.55 4.87
C PRO A 60 7.22 14.56 3.74
N ASN A 61 7.24 14.12 2.48
CA ASN A 61 7.04 15.01 1.33
C ASN A 61 5.60 15.53 1.26
N ALA A 62 4.62 14.66 1.50
CA ALA A 62 3.21 14.99 1.56
C ALA A 62 2.92 15.98 2.69
N ARG A 63 3.53 15.80 3.88
CA ARG A 63 3.44 16.80 4.97
C ARG A 63 4.00 18.16 4.56
N LYS A 64 5.20 18.20 3.96
CA LYS A 64 5.79 19.46 3.48
C LYS A 64 4.91 20.14 2.42
N LEU A 65 4.30 19.37 1.52
CA LEU A 65 3.38 19.91 0.52
C LEU A 65 2.08 20.40 1.15
N ALA A 66 1.48 19.64 2.07
CA ALA A 66 0.28 20.03 2.80
C ALA A 66 0.51 21.33 3.58
N GLU A 67 1.63 21.45 4.31
CA GLU A 67 2.00 22.67 5.02
C GLU A 67 2.20 23.86 4.07
N LYS A 68 2.80 23.65 2.88
CA LYS A 68 2.93 24.69 1.86
C LYS A 68 1.59 25.13 1.27
N VAL A 69 0.65 24.21 1.09
CA VAL A 69 -0.69 24.53 0.55
C VAL A 69 -1.53 25.24 1.61
N THR A 70 -1.49 24.78 2.86
CA THR A 70 -2.19 25.41 3.99
C THR A 70 -1.65 26.79 4.36
N ASN A 71 -0.35 27.05 4.24
CA ASN A 71 0.20 28.40 4.49
C ASN A 71 -0.01 29.39 3.33
N LYS A 72 -0.56 28.95 2.19
CA LYS A 72 -0.78 29.79 1.01
C LYS A 72 -2.25 30.22 0.85
N TRP A 73 -3.10 29.83 1.80
CA TRP A 73 -4.49 30.23 1.96
C TRP A 73 -4.67 30.88 3.33
#